data_AF-A0A352WHT0-F1
#
_entry.id   AF-A0A352WHT0-F1
#
_cell.length_a   1.000
_cell.length_b   1.000
_cell.length_c   1.000
_cell.angle_alpha   90.00
_cell.angle_beta   90.00
_cell.angle_gamma   90.00
#
_symmetry.space_group_name_H-M   'P 1'
#
loop_
_entity.id
_entity.type
_entity.pdbx_description
1 polymer ?
#
loop_
_entity_poly.entity_id
_entity_poly.type
_entity_poly.pdbx_seq_one_letter_code
_entity_poly.pdbx_strand_id
1 'polypeptide(L)'
;VAISQYILGIMADWNGLKVDPSIPAAWDGFTATRQFRGDTFEITFTNPNHVNKGVKSLTVDGKAVDGNVIPVFGDGAVHKVEVVLG
;
A
#
# COMPACT_ATOMS: atom_id res chain seq x y z
N VAL A 1 -14.65 6.25 9.91
CA VAL A 1 -13.17 6.12 10.01
C VAL A 1 -12.68 4.66 10.00
N ALA A 2 -13.52 3.64 9.75
CA ALA A 2 -13.09 2.24 9.74
C ALA A 2 -12.63 1.71 8.35
N ILE A 3 -13.23 2.19 7.26
CA ILE A 3 -13.02 1.65 5.90
C ILE A 3 -11.59 1.90 5.39
N SER A 4 -11.06 3.11 5.59
CA SER A 4 -9.74 3.48 5.05
C SER A 4 -8.56 2.79 5.74
N GLN A 5 -8.69 2.43 7.02
CA GLN A 5 -7.58 1.84 7.78
C GLN A 5 -7.62 0.31 7.79
N TYR A 6 -8.82 -0.28 7.91
CA TYR A 6 -8.95 -1.73 8.10
C TYR A 6 -9.23 -2.49 6.80
N ILE A 7 -9.92 -1.88 5.82
CA ILE A 7 -10.21 -2.54 4.53
C ILE A 7 -9.06 -2.29 3.55
N LEU A 8 -8.55 -1.06 3.46
CA LEU A 8 -7.42 -0.74 2.59
C LEU A 8 -6.06 -1.13 3.21
N GLY A 9 -5.98 -1.27 4.53
CA GLY A 9 -4.75 -1.67 5.23
C GLY A 9 -3.65 -0.61 5.27
N ILE A 10 -3.96 0.65 4.95
CA ILE A 10 -2.98 1.73 4.90
C ILE A 10 -2.91 2.38 6.29
N MET A 11 -1.83 2.11 7.01
CA MET A 11 -1.58 2.57 8.37
C MET A 11 -0.35 3.48 8.42
N ALA A 12 -0.47 4.64 9.04
CA ALA A 12 0.69 5.48 9.32
C ALA A 12 1.50 4.85 10.46
N ASP A 13 2.77 4.56 10.20
CA ASP A 13 3.73 4.06 11.18
C ASP A 13 4.80 5.14 11.46
N TRP A 14 5.57 4.96 12.53
CA TRP A 14 6.65 5.88 12.88
C TRP A 14 7.74 5.90 11.82
N ASN A 15 8.04 4.71 11.27
CA ASN A 15 9.10 4.46 10.29
C ASN A 15 8.65 4.64 8.83
N GLY A 16 7.35 4.82 8.57
CA GLY A 16 6.83 4.87 7.20
C GLY A 16 5.32 4.71 7.10
N LEU A 17 4.82 4.52 5.88
CA LEU A 17 3.44 4.16 5.61
C LEU A 17 3.35 2.63 5.49
N LYS A 18 2.79 1.99 6.50
CA LYS A 18 2.57 0.55 6.52
C LYS A 18 1.36 0.17 5.66
N VAL A 19 1.49 -0.89 4.89
CA VAL A 19 0.48 -1.42 3.98
C VAL A 19 0.21 -2.89 4.29
N ASP A 20 -0.88 -3.16 5.01
CA ASP A 20 -1.34 -4.52 5.33
C ASP A 20 -2.81 -4.67 4.89
N PRO A 21 -3.09 -4.71 3.57
CA PRO A 21 -4.43 -4.83 3.02
C PRO A 21 -5.09 -6.14 3.47
N SER A 22 -6.33 -6.05 3.94
CA SER A 22 -7.18 -7.18 4.32
C SER A 22 -8.47 -7.11 3.51
N ILE A 23 -8.35 -7.30 2.20
CA ILE A 23 -9.48 -7.25 1.27
C ILE A 23 -10.12 -8.64 1.08
N PRO A 24 -11.41 -8.71 0.74
CA PRO A 24 -12.03 -9.96 0.34
C PRO A 24 -11.32 -10.55 -0.88
N ALA A 25 -11.11 -11.88 -0.88
CA ALA A 25 -10.60 -12.63 -2.02
C ALA A 25 -11.31 -12.31 -3.34
N ALA A 26 -12.59 -11.94 -3.32
CA ALA A 26 -13.37 -11.62 -4.52
C ALA A 26 -12.91 -10.34 -5.26
N TRP A 27 -12.02 -9.53 -4.69
CA TRP A 27 -11.52 -8.30 -5.31
C TRP A 27 -10.21 -8.59 -6.06
N ASP A 28 -10.17 -8.22 -7.34
CA ASP A 28 -8.97 -8.32 -8.19
C ASP A 28 -7.86 -7.34 -7.78
N GLY A 29 -8.22 -6.29 -7.04
CA GLY A 29 -7.34 -5.20 -6.67
C GLY A 29 -8.10 -3.90 -6.49
N PHE A 30 -7.42 -2.87 -6.01
CA PHE A 30 -7.96 -1.52 -5.90
C PHE A 30 -6.82 -0.50 -5.89
N THR A 31 -7.14 0.75 -6.21
CA THR A 31 -6.21 1.86 -6.10
C THR A 31 -6.61 2.78 -4.94
N ALA A 32 -5.63 3.29 -4.23
CA ALA A 32 -5.82 4.20 -3.11
C ALA A 32 -4.73 5.28 -3.13
N THR A 33 -5.15 6.54 -3.09
CA THR A 33 -4.23 7.67 -2.98
C THR A 33 -4.20 8.15 -1.54
N ARG A 34 -3.02 8.20 -0.94
CA ARG A 34 -2.82 8.64 0.45
C ARG A 34 -1.74 9.71 0.51
N GLN A 35 -2.11 10.88 1.03
CA GLN A 35 -1.13 11.91 1.37
C GLN A 35 -0.56 11.63 2.76
N PHE A 36 0.77 11.58 2.89
CA PHE A 36 1.45 11.31 4.16
C PHE A 36 2.75 12.10 4.26
N ARG A 37 2.91 12.86 5.36
CA ARG A 37 4.10 13.68 5.67
C ARG A 37 4.58 14.63 4.55
N GLY A 38 3.65 15.12 3.73
CA GLY A 38 3.94 16.05 2.63
C GLY A 38 3.94 15.39 1.25
N ASP A 39 4.18 14.09 1.18
CA ASP A 39 4.22 13.33 -0.06
C ASP A 39 2.85 12.74 -0.39
N THR A 40 2.62 12.45 -1.68
CA THR A 40 1.41 11.78 -2.16
C THR A 40 1.76 10.37 -2.62
N PHE A 41 1.18 9.36 -1.99
CA PHE A 41 1.39 7.97 -2.35
C PHE A 41 0.19 7.44 -3.14
N GLU A 42 0.41 7.10 -4.40
CA GLU A 42 -0.57 6.40 -5.24
C GLU A 42 -0.33 4.89 -5.14
N ILE A 43 -1.14 4.22 -4.32
CA ILE A 43 -0.96 2.82 -3.99
C ILE A 43 -1.93 1.98 -4.82
N THR A 44 -1.38 1.09 -5.64
CA THR A 44 -2.12 0.14 -6.47
C THR A 44 -1.96 -1.24 -5.88
N PHE A 45 -3.07 -1.84 -5.46
CA PHE A 45 -3.11 -3.20 -4.96
C PHE A 45 -3.62 -4.13 -6.06
N THR A 46 -2.95 -5.26 -6.25
CA THR A 46 -3.33 -6.28 -7.23
C THR A 46 -3.37 -7.63 -6.53
N ASN A 47 -4.46 -8.38 -6.70
CA ASN A 47 -4.70 -9.67 -6.06
C ASN A 47 -4.93 -10.79 -7.08
N PRO A 48 -3.89 -11.21 -7.82
CA PRO A 48 -4.04 -12.28 -8.82
C PRO A 48 -4.40 -13.63 -8.18
N ASN A 49 -4.07 -13.82 -6.91
CA ASN A 49 -4.26 -15.09 -6.19
C ASN A 49 -5.57 -15.14 -5.39
N HIS A 50 -6.40 -14.09 -5.42
CA HIS A 50 -7.62 -13.99 -4.61
C HIS A 50 -7.37 -14.34 -3.13
N VAL A 51 -6.28 -13.81 -2.54
CA VAL A 51 -5.97 -14.01 -1.11
C VAL A 51 -6.68 -12.97 -0.26
N ASN A 52 -6.97 -13.32 1.00
CA ASN A 52 -7.62 -12.41 1.94
C ASN A 52 -6.64 -11.49 2.67
N LYS A 53 -5.35 -11.87 2.73
CA LYS A 53 -4.27 -11.16 3.41
C LYS A 53 -2.92 -11.64 2.88
N GLY A 54 -1.92 -10.75 2.88
CA GLY A 54 -0.53 -11.10 2.56
C GLY A 54 0.00 -10.30 1.39
N VAL A 55 1.05 -9.51 1.64
CA VAL A 55 1.77 -8.78 0.59
C VAL A 55 2.93 -9.65 0.12
N LYS A 56 2.90 -10.02 -1.16
CA LYS A 56 3.94 -10.82 -1.81
C LYS A 56 5.10 -9.95 -2.29
N SER A 57 4.79 -8.78 -2.84
CA SER A 57 5.80 -7.81 -3.27
C SER A 57 5.29 -6.38 -3.14
N LEU A 58 6.20 -5.49 -2.75
CA LEU A 58 5.98 -4.06 -2.64
C LEU A 58 7.01 -3.35 -3.51
N THR A 59 6.56 -2.47 -4.39
CA THR A 59 7.42 -1.67 -5.26
C THR A 59 7.05 -0.20 -5.08
N VAL A 60 8.03 0.68 -4.92
CA VAL A 60 7.85 2.13 -4.76
C VAL A 60 8.71 2.84 -5.80
N ASP A 61 8.08 3.59 -6.71
CA ASP A 61 8.73 4.24 -7.85
C ASP A 61 9.63 3.31 -8.67
N GLY A 62 9.18 2.05 -8.83
CA GLY A 62 9.94 1.01 -9.54
C GLY A 62 11.07 0.37 -8.73
N LYS A 63 11.28 0.75 -7.47
CA LYS A 63 12.21 0.08 -6.55
C LYS A 63 11.48 -0.91 -5.67
N ALA A 64 11.93 -2.17 -5.68
CA ALA A 64 11.42 -3.17 -4.75
C ALA A 64 11.78 -2.74 -3.31
N VAL A 65 10.80 -2.79 -2.42
CA VAL A 65 10.95 -2.52 -1.00
C VAL A 65 10.64 -3.79 -0.24
N ASP A 66 11.57 -4.20 0.62
CA ASP A 66 11.37 -5.36 1.47
C ASP A 66 10.34 -5.08 2.58
N GLY A 67 9.41 -6.00 2.74
CA GLY A 67 8.36 -5.94 3.75
C GLY A 67 7.12 -5.18 3.29
N ASN A 68 6.49 -4.48 4.23
CA ASN A 68 5.19 -3.86 4.05
C ASN A 68 5.14 -2.42 4.55
N VAL A 69 6.28 -1.74 4.59
CA VAL A 69 6.41 -0.36 5.06
C VAL A 69 7.05 0.47 3.97
N ILE A 70 6.30 1.43 3.44
CA ILE A 70 6.77 2.41 2.47
C ILE A 70 7.57 3.47 3.24
N PRO A 71 8.85 3.70 2.93
CA PRO A 71 9.62 4.77 3.56
C PRO A 71 9.06 6.13 3.16
N VAL A 72 9.25 7.13 4.03
CA VAL A 72 8.86 8.51 3.75
C VAL A 72 10.01 9.20 3.03
N PHE A 73 9.73 9.89 1.92
CA PHE A 73 10.75 10.60 1.15
C PHE A 73 10.86 12.07 1.59
N GLY A 74 9.73 12.69 1.94
CA GLY A 74 9.65 14.07 2.40
C GLY A 74 10.01 15.10 1.32
N ASP A 75 9.85 14.74 0.04
CA ASP A 75 10.18 15.57 -1.11
C ASP A 75 8.95 16.32 -1.66
N GLY A 76 7.75 16.02 -1.14
CA GLY A 76 6.49 16.59 -1.58
C GLY A 76 6.02 16.07 -2.94
N ALA A 77 6.64 15.00 -3.44
CA ALA A 77 6.34 14.45 -4.75
C ALA A 77 5.21 13.41 -4.69
N VAL A 78 4.88 12.88 -5.88
CA VAL A 78 3.94 11.77 -6.02
C VAL A 78 4.76 10.49 -6.22
N HIS A 79 4.61 9.56 -5.28
CA HIS A 79 5.23 8.24 -5.33
C HIS A 79 4.22 7.19 -5.76
N LYS A 80 4.57 6.40 -6.77
CA LYS A 80 3.76 5.28 -7.22
C LYS A 80 4.16 4.03 -6.47
N VAL A 81 3.20 3.44 -5.79
CA VAL A 81 3.38 2.23 -5.01
C VAL A 81 2.56 1.11 -5.65
N GLU A 82 3.21 -0.01 -5.94
CA GLU A 82 2.57 -1.21 -6.46
C GLU A 82 2.69 -2.32 -5.42
N VAL A 83 1.55 -2.88 -5.03
CA VAL A 83 1.44 -3.92 -4.02
C VAL A 83 0.81 -5.13 -4.68
N VAL A 84 1.55 -6.23 -4.76
CA VAL A 84 1.01 -7.51 -5.23
C VAL A 84 0.70 -8.36 -4.02
N LEU A 85 -0.56 -8.76 -3.89
CA LEU A 85 -1.03 -9.72 -2.90
C LEU A 85 -0.75 -11.15 -3.38
N GLY A 86 -0.42 -12.04 -2.45
CA GLY A 86 -0.23 -13.45 -2.76
C GLY A 86 0.26 -14.31 -1.62
#